data_AF-A0A2D8M847-F1
#
_entry.id   AF-A0A2D8M847-F1
#
_cell.length_a   1.000
_cell.length_b   1.000
_cell.length_c   1.000
_cell.angle_alpha   90.00
_cell.angle_beta   90.00
_cell.angle_gamma   90.00
#
_symmetry.space_group_name_H-M   'P 1'
#
loop_
_entity.id
_entity.type
_entity.pdbx_description
1 polymer ?
#
loop_
_entity_poly.entity_id
_entity_poly.type
_entity_poly.pdbx_seq_one_letter_code
_entity_poly.pdbx_strand_id
1 'polypeptide(L)'
;MTFYQNWKNVPQRTWHWPNFSPAEIACRGTGKLLVNEDALNRLQELRVTLGKPLIVNSAYRSPEHNRKVGGAKASKHLEGSAFDISMANHDPASFIAAARKAGFKGIGTYPRSNFIHIDTGPARAWGEPFPARATPFAPDQPPAREHLADSRTLKGSGAAGIGTIGAAGVEVMQQALAEAQDAILPLLPYLDGLRWIFVALALAGIAVTIHARLDDWKRGRR
;
A
#
# COMPACT_ATOMS: atom_id res chain seq x y z
N MET A 1 20.61 18.89 0.08
CA MET A 1 19.19 18.48 0.17
C MET A 1 18.37 19.43 -0.67
N THR A 2 17.36 18.93 -1.38
CA THR A 2 16.55 19.74 -2.29
C THR A 2 15.08 19.60 -1.91
N PHE A 3 14.39 20.72 -1.71
CA PHE A 3 13.00 20.74 -1.28
C PHE A 3 12.06 21.10 -2.44
N TYR A 4 10.93 20.40 -2.52
CA TYR A 4 9.86 20.66 -3.47
C TYR A 4 8.53 20.78 -2.72
N GLN A 5 7.76 21.83 -3.02
CA GLN A 5 6.42 22.02 -2.47
C GLN A 5 5.45 20.89 -2.84
N ASN A 6 5.68 20.25 -3.99
CA ASN A 6 4.98 19.06 -4.42
C ASN A 6 5.93 18.18 -5.24
N TRP A 7 5.86 16.86 -5.07
CA TRP A 7 6.68 15.90 -5.83
C TRP A 7 6.47 15.98 -7.34
N LYS A 8 5.31 16.46 -7.81
CA LYS A 8 5.04 16.71 -9.23
C LYS A 8 5.94 17.78 -9.85
N ASN A 9 6.55 18.62 -9.00
CA ASN A 9 7.43 19.70 -9.44
C ASN A 9 8.89 19.22 -9.63
N VAL A 10 9.17 17.93 -9.44
CA VAL A 10 10.50 17.37 -9.69
C VAL A 10 10.73 17.29 -11.20
N PRO A 11 11.76 17.97 -11.75
CA PRO A 11 12.10 17.82 -13.16
C PRO A 11 12.48 16.38 -13.48
N GLN A 12 11.94 15.83 -14.57
CA GLN A 12 12.22 14.42 -14.94
C GLN A 12 13.72 14.12 -15.09
N ARG A 13 14.53 15.11 -15.52
CA ARG A 13 15.96 14.96 -15.76
C ARG A 13 16.83 14.93 -14.49
N THR A 14 16.29 15.33 -13.34
CA THR A 14 17.05 15.41 -12.07
C THR A 14 16.84 14.21 -11.17
N TRP A 15 15.94 13.29 -11.53
CA TRP A 15 15.68 12.10 -10.72
C TRP A 15 16.55 10.93 -11.19
N HIS A 16 17.47 10.49 -10.32
CA HIS A 16 18.51 9.51 -10.68
C HIS A 16 18.36 8.16 -9.97
N TRP A 17 17.30 7.94 -9.18
CA TRP A 17 17.03 6.68 -8.50
C TRP A 17 15.98 5.88 -9.27
N PRO A 18 16.39 4.98 -10.20
CA PRO A 18 15.47 4.34 -11.14
C PRO A 18 14.47 3.37 -10.48
N ASN A 19 14.74 2.92 -9.26
CA ASN A 19 13.86 1.99 -8.55
C ASN A 19 12.83 2.69 -7.64
N PHE A 20 12.81 4.02 -7.63
CA PHE A 20 11.88 4.81 -6.83
C PHE A 20 11.32 5.93 -7.67
N SER A 21 10.08 6.33 -7.39
CA SER A 21 9.49 7.55 -7.94
C SER A 21 9.54 8.69 -6.92
N PRO A 22 9.49 9.96 -7.37
CA PRO A 22 9.33 11.09 -6.46
C PRO A 22 8.10 10.97 -5.54
N ALA A 23 7.01 10.38 -6.05
CA ALA A 23 5.78 10.18 -5.30
C ALA A 23 5.93 9.20 -4.13
N GLU A 24 6.69 8.12 -4.30
CA GLU A 24 6.97 7.14 -3.24
C GLU A 24 7.79 7.73 -2.09
N ILE A 25 8.65 8.71 -2.39
CA ILE A 25 9.52 9.37 -1.41
C ILE A 25 8.86 10.59 -0.76
N ALA A 26 7.82 11.14 -1.40
CA ALA A 26 7.12 12.31 -0.91
C ALA A 26 6.34 12.06 0.38
N CYS A 27 6.07 13.13 1.11
CA CYS A 27 5.22 13.11 2.28
C CYS A 27 3.79 12.75 1.90
N ARG A 28 3.32 11.57 2.31
CA ARG A 28 1.96 11.06 2.02
C ARG A 28 0.84 12.02 2.43
N GLY A 29 1.04 12.80 3.50
CA GLY A 29 0.03 13.75 3.96
C GLY A 29 -0.07 15.06 3.18
N THR A 30 0.99 15.48 2.47
CA THR A 30 1.07 16.84 1.90
C THR A 30 1.57 16.89 0.45
N GLY A 31 2.15 15.80 -0.05
CA GLY A 31 2.81 15.76 -1.35
C GLY A 31 4.15 16.49 -1.41
N LYS A 32 4.55 17.21 -0.34
CA LYS A 32 5.87 17.85 -0.23
C LYS A 32 6.98 16.80 -0.28
N LEU A 33 8.11 17.15 -0.85
CA LEU A 33 9.26 16.26 -0.99
C LEU A 33 10.52 16.97 -0.50
N LEU A 34 11.32 16.27 0.31
CA LEU A 34 12.67 16.68 0.67
C LEU A 34 13.62 15.58 0.20
N VAL A 35 14.46 15.90 -0.77
CA VAL A 35 15.45 14.99 -1.36
C VAL A 35 16.74 15.08 -0.55
N ASN A 36 17.07 13.97 0.10
CA ASN A 36 18.37 13.72 0.71
C ASN A 36 19.10 12.70 -0.15
N GLU A 37 20.10 13.16 -0.91
CA GLU A 37 20.77 12.33 -1.91
C GLU A 37 21.53 11.15 -1.30
N ASP A 38 22.24 11.34 -0.18
CA ASP A 38 22.95 10.25 0.51
C ASP A 38 21.96 9.17 0.98
N ALA A 39 20.85 9.57 1.60
CA ALA A 39 19.85 8.61 2.08
C ALA A 39 19.17 7.84 0.93
N LEU A 40 18.89 8.50 -0.20
CA LEU A 40 18.31 7.85 -1.37
C LEU A 40 19.30 6.96 -2.11
N ASN A 41 20.59 7.34 -2.16
CA ASN A 41 21.64 6.48 -2.71
C ASN A 41 21.73 5.16 -1.92
N ARG A 42 21.67 5.22 -0.59
CA ARG A 42 21.65 4.04 0.28
C ARG A 42 20.38 3.21 0.09
N LEU A 43 19.22 3.86 -0.06
CA LEU A 43 17.96 3.16 -0.32
C LEU A 43 17.99 2.44 -1.68
N GLN A 44 18.57 3.07 -2.70
CA GLN A 44 18.79 2.50 -4.03
C GLN A 44 19.74 1.30 -3.98
N GLU A 45 20.86 1.39 -3.26
CA GLU A 45 21.78 0.28 -3.04
C GLU A 45 21.11 -0.88 -2.29
N LEU A 46 20.32 -0.58 -1.25
CA LEU A 46 19.56 -1.57 -0.49
C LEU A 46 18.58 -2.33 -1.40
N ARG A 47 17.84 -1.60 -2.24
CA ARG A 47 16.90 -2.17 -3.21
C ARG A 47 17.57 -3.07 -4.24
N VAL A 48 18.75 -2.68 -4.73
CA VAL A 48 19.55 -3.50 -5.65
C VAL A 48 20.07 -4.75 -4.95
N THR A 49 20.61 -4.60 -3.73
CA THR A 49 21.17 -5.70 -2.95
C THR A 49 20.14 -6.78 -2.62
N LEU A 50 18.92 -6.37 -2.26
CA LEU A 50 17.84 -7.30 -1.93
C LEU A 50 17.20 -7.97 -3.16
N GLY A 51 17.43 -7.45 -4.36
CA GLY A 51 16.81 -7.95 -5.59
C GLY A 51 15.29 -7.76 -5.69
N LYS A 52 14.58 -7.47 -4.59
CA LYS A 52 13.11 -7.36 -4.52
C LYS A 52 12.62 -5.92 -4.24
N PRO A 53 11.43 -5.51 -4.75
CA PRO A 53 10.83 -4.19 -4.50
C PRO A 53 10.81 -3.79 -3.03
N LEU A 54 11.17 -2.53 -2.71
CA LEU A 54 10.96 -1.98 -1.37
C LEU A 54 9.60 -1.29 -1.33
N ILE A 55 8.68 -1.82 -0.54
CA ILE A 55 7.37 -1.20 -0.34
C ILE A 55 7.52 -0.09 0.71
N VAL A 56 7.65 1.16 0.24
CA VAL A 56 7.88 2.34 1.09
C VAL A 56 6.56 2.82 1.70
N ASN A 57 6.36 2.56 2.99
CA ASN A 57 5.19 3.04 3.74
C ASN A 57 5.30 4.54 4.06
N SER A 58 6.50 5.02 4.36
CA SER A 58 6.77 6.43 4.66
C SER A 58 8.23 6.77 4.38
N ALA A 59 8.49 7.96 3.87
CA ALA A 59 9.84 8.49 3.60
C ALA A 59 9.96 9.89 4.20
N TYR A 60 9.99 10.96 3.41
CA TYR A 60 9.93 12.30 3.99
C TYR A 60 8.57 12.54 4.68
N ARG A 61 8.58 13.19 5.86
CA ARG A 61 7.36 13.73 6.49
C ARG A 61 7.51 15.23 6.65
N SER A 62 6.54 16.01 6.15
CA SER A 62 6.49 17.43 6.46
C SER A 62 6.25 17.66 7.96
N PRO A 63 6.69 18.79 8.54
CA PRO A 63 6.47 19.08 9.96
C PRO A 63 5.01 18.97 10.38
N GLU A 64 4.06 19.46 9.57
CA GLU A 64 2.63 19.34 9.87
C GLU A 64 2.14 17.89 9.86
N HIS A 65 2.60 17.07 8.91
CA HIS A 65 2.21 15.67 8.82
C HIS A 65 2.82 14.86 9.97
N ASN A 66 4.10 15.09 10.28
CA ASN A 66 4.80 14.43 11.39
C ASN A 66 4.09 14.69 12.72
N ARG A 67 3.67 15.94 12.99
CA ARG A 67 2.89 16.28 14.18
C ARG A 67 1.52 15.56 14.18
N LYS A 68 0.82 15.55 13.04
CA LYS A 68 -0.50 14.90 12.91
C LYS A 68 -0.46 13.40 13.22
N VAL A 69 0.63 12.71 12.85
CA VAL A 69 0.80 11.27 13.11
C VAL A 69 1.50 10.96 14.43
N GLY A 70 1.72 11.96 15.30
CA GLY A 70 2.39 11.78 16.60
C GLY A 70 3.89 11.46 16.49
N GLY A 71 4.53 11.84 15.39
CA GLY A 71 5.96 11.61 15.17
C GLY A 71 6.85 12.42 16.12
N ALA A 72 8.03 11.88 16.43
CA ALA A 72 9.00 12.53 17.31
C ALA A 72 9.45 13.92 16.78
N LYS A 73 9.76 14.85 17.69
CA LYS A 73 10.23 16.20 17.34
C LYS A 73 11.55 16.17 16.56
N ALA A 74 12.45 15.25 16.89
CA ALA A 74 13.72 15.02 16.20
C ALA A 74 13.65 13.82 15.23
N SER A 75 12.50 13.60 14.61
CA SER A 75 12.28 12.48 13.67
C SER A 75 13.13 12.63 12.41
N LYS A 76 13.85 11.57 12.03
CA LYS A 76 14.66 11.55 10.79
C LYS A 76 13.84 11.60 9.50
N HIS A 77 12.54 11.31 9.57
CA HIS A 77 11.64 11.59 8.44
C HIS A 77 11.54 13.08 8.11
N LEU A 78 11.75 13.99 9.08
CA LEU A 78 11.75 15.45 8.84
C LEU A 78 12.97 15.90 8.02
N GLU A 79 14.03 15.10 8.02
CA GLU A 79 15.31 15.38 7.35
C GLU A 79 15.43 14.63 6.01
N GLY A 80 14.36 13.92 5.58
CA GLY A 80 14.37 13.07 4.39
C GLY A 80 15.36 11.90 4.48
N SER A 81 15.79 11.54 5.71
CA SER A 81 16.86 10.57 5.97
C SER A 81 16.36 9.27 6.62
N ALA A 82 15.04 9.04 6.59
CA ALA A 82 14.41 7.84 7.14
C ALA A 82 13.34 7.27 6.21
N PHE A 83 13.21 5.94 6.26
CA PHE A 83 12.25 5.17 5.48
C PHE A 83 11.60 4.09 6.35
N ASP A 84 10.27 4.01 6.30
CA ASP A 84 9.51 2.89 6.87
C ASP A 84 9.19 1.92 5.73
N ILE A 85 9.77 0.72 5.77
CA ILE A 85 9.66 -0.28 4.69
C ILE A 85 8.82 -1.46 5.17
N SER A 86 7.81 -1.84 4.39
CA SER A 86 6.96 -3.00 4.71
C SER A 86 7.72 -4.31 4.56
N MET A 87 7.54 -5.22 5.52
CA MET A 87 8.11 -6.58 5.52
C MET A 87 7.17 -7.60 4.85
N ALA A 88 6.24 -7.13 4.02
CA ALA A 88 5.28 -7.96 3.29
C ALA A 88 5.93 -8.85 2.21
N ASN A 89 7.11 -8.47 1.71
CA ASN A 89 7.85 -9.22 0.69
C ASN A 89 9.34 -9.41 1.01
N HIS A 90 9.74 -9.12 2.25
CA HIS A 90 11.11 -9.26 2.75
C HIS A 90 11.15 -10.06 4.04
N ASP A 91 12.14 -10.95 4.14
CA ASP A 91 12.49 -11.56 5.42
C ASP A 91 13.11 -10.48 6.34
N PRO A 92 12.57 -10.22 7.54
CA PRO A 92 13.03 -9.16 8.43
C PRO A 92 14.52 -9.24 8.78
N ALA A 93 15.04 -10.45 9.04
CA ALA A 93 16.44 -10.62 9.44
C ALA A 93 17.39 -10.27 8.28
N SER A 94 17.10 -10.82 7.09
CA SER A 94 17.84 -10.53 5.86
C SER A 94 17.77 -9.05 5.49
N PHE A 95 16.61 -8.42 5.64
CA PHE A 95 16.41 -6.99 5.39
C PHE A 95 17.26 -6.13 6.32
N ILE A 96 17.26 -6.40 7.63
CA ILE A 96 18.05 -5.64 8.61
C ILE A 96 19.55 -5.76 8.29
N ALA A 97 20.03 -6.96 7.98
CA ALA A 97 21.42 -7.18 7.62
C ALA A 97 21.82 -6.37 6.36
N ALA A 98 20.99 -6.39 5.32
CA ALA A 98 21.22 -5.61 4.11
C ALA A 98 21.14 -4.09 4.37
N ALA A 99 20.18 -3.63 5.17
CA ALA A 99 20.04 -2.22 5.51
C ALA A 99 21.26 -1.69 6.27
N ARG A 100 21.81 -2.47 7.22
CA ARG A 100 23.06 -2.13 7.91
C ARG A 100 24.23 -2.04 6.96
N LYS A 101 24.34 -2.96 6.00
CA LYS A 101 25.40 -2.95 4.98
C LYS A 101 25.31 -1.72 4.07
N ALA A 102 24.10 -1.29 3.70
CA ALA A 102 23.86 -0.03 2.97
C ALA A 102 24.11 1.23 3.83
N GLY A 103 24.45 1.08 5.11
CA GLY A 103 24.83 2.16 6.02
C GLY A 103 23.66 2.85 6.72
N PHE A 104 22.48 2.20 6.78
CA PHE A 104 21.44 2.61 7.72
C PHE A 104 21.83 2.19 9.14
N LYS A 105 21.81 3.17 10.06
CA LYS A 105 22.34 3.03 11.42
C LYS A 105 21.24 2.97 12.46
N GLY A 106 20.16 3.73 12.25
CA GLY A 106 18.97 3.65 13.07
C GLY A 106 18.02 2.60 12.52
N ILE A 107 17.66 1.61 13.34
CA ILE A 107 16.77 0.50 12.96
C ILE A 107 15.63 0.37 13.98
N GLY A 108 14.40 0.60 13.57
CA GLY A 108 13.20 0.41 14.38
C GLY A 108 12.35 -0.76 13.88
N THR A 109 11.92 -1.66 14.75
CA THR A 109 11.17 -2.86 14.37
C THR A 109 9.73 -2.81 14.87
N TYR A 110 8.77 -3.00 13.95
CA TYR A 110 7.34 -2.87 14.23
C TYR A 110 6.55 -4.06 13.69
N PRO A 111 6.68 -5.26 14.31
CA PRO A 111 6.06 -6.49 13.80
C PRO A 111 4.54 -6.42 13.72
N ARG A 112 3.88 -5.77 14.69
CA ARG A 112 2.41 -5.56 14.68
C ARG A 112 1.91 -4.76 13.47
N SER A 113 2.74 -3.89 12.93
CA SER A 113 2.43 -3.07 11.75
C SER A 113 3.18 -3.56 10.50
N ASN A 114 3.91 -4.67 10.61
CA ASN A 114 4.67 -5.32 9.55
C ASN A 114 5.61 -4.39 8.77
N PHE A 115 6.35 -3.52 9.46
CA PHE A 115 7.38 -2.69 8.83
C PHE A 115 8.65 -2.55 9.67
N ILE A 116 9.73 -2.16 9.01
CA ILE A 116 10.99 -1.77 9.64
C ILE A 116 11.31 -0.34 9.26
N HIS A 117 11.59 0.47 10.27
CA HIS A 117 12.14 1.81 10.13
C HIS A 117 13.65 1.74 9.95
N ILE A 118 14.18 2.46 8.97
CA ILE A 118 15.61 2.61 8.73
C ILE A 118 15.96 4.10 8.59
N ASP A 119 17.05 4.55 9.21
CA ASP A 119 17.53 5.93 9.09
C ASP A 119 19.06 6.07 9.14
N THR A 120 19.58 7.17 8.60
CA THR A 120 21.03 7.46 8.53
C THR A 120 21.59 8.23 9.72
N GLY A 121 20.81 8.40 10.80
CA GLY A 121 21.23 9.08 12.02
C GLY A 121 22.24 8.28 12.86
N PRO A 122 22.40 8.62 14.17
CA PRO A 122 23.21 7.85 15.10
C PRO A 122 22.81 6.37 15.13
N ALA A 123 23.75 5.49 15.45
CA ALA A 123 23.47 4.06 15.60
C ALA A 123 22.51 3.82 16.76
N ARG A 124 21.37 3.18 16.48
CA ARG A 124 20.36 2.82 17.47
C ARG A 124 19.50 1.67 16.96
N ALA A 125 18.98 0.86 17.86
CA ALA A 125 17.99 -0.16 17.58
C ALA A 125 16.86 -0.07 18.59
N TRP A 126 15.61 -0.21 18.16
CA TRP A 126 14.44 -0.17 19.05
C TRP A 126 13.26 -0.98 18.47
N GLY A 127 12.24 -1.16 19.29
CA GLY A 127 11.04 -1.93 18.94
C GLY A 127 11.14 -3.40 19.33
N GLU A 128 10.24 -4.20 18.80
CA GLU A 128 10.10 -5.62 19.13
C GLU A 128 10.65 -6.50 18.01
N PRO A 129 11.32 -7.62 18.33
CA PRO A 129 11.81 -8.53 17.32
C PRO A 129 10.65 -9.07 16.46
N PHE A 130 10.90 -9.24 15.17
CA PHE A 130 9.96 -9.97 14.33
C PHE A 130 9.94 -11.44 14.74
N PRO A 131 8.76 -12.09 14.82
CA PRO A 131 8.70 -13.51 15.07
C PRO A 131 9.41 -14.26 13.93
N ALA A 132 10.06 -15.37 14.27
CA ALA A 132 10.69 -16.22 13.27
C ALA A 132 9.63 -16.69 12.25
N ARG A 133 9.86 -16.42 10.96
CA ARG A 133 9.01 -16.95 9.90
C ARG A 133 9.45 -18.38 9.58
N ALA A 134 8.52 -19.33 9.67
CA ALA A 134 8.77 -20.73 9.38
C ALA A 134 9.04 -20.99 7.89
N THR A 135 8.51 -20.16 6.99
CA THR A 135 8.66 -20.31 5.54
C THR A 135 9.26 -19.05 4.92
N PRO A 136 10.36 -19.16 4.15
CA PRO A 136 10.85 -18.06 3.32
C PRO A 136 9.80 -17.61 2.31
N PHE A 137 9.88 -16.37 1.84
CA PHE A 137 9.14 -15.96 0.66
C PHE A 137 9.56 -16.81 -0.54
N ALA A 138 8.58 -17.20 -1.36
CA ALA A 138 8.88 -17.73 -2.67
C ALA A 138 9.84 -16.77 -3.42
N PRO A 139 10.83 -17.29 -4.15
CA PRO A 139 11.59 -16.45 -5.06
C PRO A 139 10.63 -15.81 -6.07
N ASP A 140 10.82 -14.52 -6.35
CA ASP A 140 10.06 -13.85 -7.41
C ASP A 140 10.39 -14.59 -8.72
N GLN A 141 9.35 -15.15 -9.34
CA GLN A 141 9.50 -15.75 -10.67
C GLN A 141 9.90 -14.62 -11.62
N PRO A 142 10.98 -14.76 -12.41
CA PRO A 142 11.27 -13.79 -13.45
C PRO A 142 10.02 -13.66 -14.33
N PRO A 143 9.65 -12.43 -14.75
CA PRO A 143 8.47 -12.23 -15.58
C PRO A 143 8.59 -13.19 -16.77
N ALA A 144 7.58 -14.04 -16.96
CA ALA A 144 7.50 -14.86 -18.15
C ALA A 144 7.66 -13.90 -19.33
N ARG A 145 8.73 -14.06 -20.11
CA ARG A 145 8.86 -13.32 -21.37
C ARG A 145 7.67 -13.77 -22.20
N GLU A 146 6.66 -12.93 -22.26
CA GLU A 146 5.52 -13.15 -23.11
C GLU A 146 6.04 -13.11 -24.56
N HIS A 147 6.27 -14.27 -25.14
CA HIS A 147 6.56 -14.40 -26.56
C HIS A 147 5.24 -14.11 -27.30
N LEU A 148 4.96 -12.82 -27.50
CA LEU A 148 3.81 -12.32 -28.28
C LEU A 148 3.73 -12.93 -29.70
N ALA A 149 4.82 -13.54 -30.17
CA ALA A 149 4.87 -14.28 -31.43
C ALA A 149 4.07 -15.60 -31.39
N ASP A 150 3.96 -16.26 -30.23
CA ASP A 150 3.23 -17.53 -30.07
C ASP A 150 1.72 -17.31 -29.85
N SER A 151 1.32 -16.08 -29.52
CA SER A 151 -0.08 -15.68 -29.36
C SER A 151 -0.83 -15.52 -30.69
N ARG A 152 -0.16 -15.59 -31.84
CA ARG A 152 -0.81 -15.51 -33.17
C ARG A 152 -1.52 -16.80 -33.60
N THR A 153 -1.36 -17.89 -32.85
CA THR A 153 -2.03 -19.18 -33.14
C THR A 153 -3.24 -19.48 -32.26
N LEU A 154 -3.58 -18.62 -31.30
CA LEU A 154 -4.87 -18.70 -30.59
C LEU A 154 -5.95 -18.05 -31.45
N LYS A 155 -6.55 -18.87 -32.33
CA LYS A 155 -7.88 -18.64 -32.87
C LYS A 155 -8.86 -18.46 -31.69
N GLY A 156 -9.33 -17.23 -31.49
CA GLY A 156 -10.63 -16.92 -30.88
C GLY A 156 -10.72 -17.04 -29.37
N SER A 157 -10.14 -16.09 -28.63
CA SER A 157 -10.61 -15.72 -27.29
C SER A 157 -9.79 -14.53 -26.79
N GLY A 158 -10.30 -13.31 -26.96
CA GLY A 158 -9.61 -12.11 -26.50
C GLY A 158 -10.31 -10.85 -26.96
N ALA A 159 -11.29 -10.41 -26.18
CA ALA A 159 -11.93 -9.11 -26.34
C ALA A 159 -10.90 -7.99 -26.07
N ALA A 160 -10.32 -7.46 -27.14
CA ALA A 160 -9.69 -6.15 -27.17
C ALA A 160 -10.64 -5.21 -27.91
N GLY A 161 -10.98 -4.10 -27.27
CA GLY A 161 -11.98 -3.16 -27.76
C GLY A 161 -11.62 -2.44 -29.05
N ILE A 162 -12.66 -1.76 -29.55
CA ILE A 162 -12.72 -0.85 -30.71
C ILE A 162 -13.22 -1.52 -32.00
N GLY A 163 -14.54 -1.48 -32.18
CA GLY A 163 -15.09 -0.88 -33.41
C GLY A 163 -15.36 -1.77 -34.61
N THR A 164 -15.96 -2.95 -34.47
CA THR A 164 -16.72 -3.56 -35.58
C THR A 164 -17.99 -4.22 -35.05
N ILE A 165 -19.12 -3.51 -35.08
CA ILE A 165 -20.44 -4.11 -34.85
C ILE A 165 -20.83 -4.85 -36.13
N GLY A 166 -20.32 -6.07 -36.29
CA GLY A 166 -20.91 -7.09 -37.17
C GLY A 166 -21.82 -8.02 -36.36
N ALA A 167 -22.62 -8.85 -37.02
CA ALA A 167 -23.55 -9.77 -36.37
C ALA A 167 -22.90 -10.61 -35.25
N ALA A 168 -21.67 -11.09 -35.47
CA ALA A 168 -20.91 -11.84 -34.47
C ALA A 168 -20.55 -11.02 -33.21
N GLY A 169 -20.36 -9.70 -33.32
CA GLY A 169 -20.11 -8.83 -32.18
C GLY A 169 -21.35 -8.60 -31.31
N VAL A 170 -22.54 -8.61 -31.93
CA VAL A 170 -23.82 -8.52 -31.22
C VAL A 170 -24.11 -9.81 -30.46
N GLU A 171 -23.85 -10.96 -31.07
CA GLU A 171 -24.04 -12.28 -30.43
C GLU A 171 -23.12 -12.45 -29.22
N VAL A 172 -21.85 -12.10 -29.33
CA VAL A 172 -20.90 -12.15 -28.20
C VAL A 172 -21.34 -11.24 -27.05
N MET A 173 -21.87 -10.05 -27.35
CA MET A 173 -22.36 -9.13 -26.33
C MET A 173 -23.66 -9.64 -25.68
N GLN A 174 -24.56 -10.23 -26.46
CA GLN A 174 -25.79 -10.85 -25.94
C GLN A 174 -25.48 -12.07 -25.06
N GLN A 175 -24.49 -12.88 -25.44
CA GLN A 175 -24.11 -14.07 -24.69
C GLN A 175 -23.42 -13.72 -23.36
N ALA A 176 -22.50 -12.75 -23.38
CA ALA A 176 -21.90 -12.24 -22.14
C ALA A 176 -22.94 -11.62 -21.19
N LEU A 177 -23.97 -10.97 -21.75
CA LEU A 177 -25.06 -10.40 -20.96
C LEU A 177 -25.98 -11.48 -20.37
N ALA A 178 -26.27 -12.54 -21.11
CA ALA A 178 -27.08 -13.68 -20.64
C ALA A 178 -26.36 -14.46 -19.53
N GLU A 179 -25.07 -14.75 -19.69
CA GLU A 179 -24.26 -15.42 -18.68
C GLU A 179 -24.17 -14.61 -17.37
N ALA A 180 -24.06 -13.28 -17.49
CA ALA A 180 -24.08 -12.39 -16.33
C ALA A 180 -25.44 -12.37 -15.63
N GLN A 181 -26.55 -12.40 -16.37
CA GLN A 181 -27.90 -12.44 -15.80
C GLN A 181 -28.17 -13.75 -15.07
N ASP A 182 -27.79 -14.90 -15.65
CA ASP A 182 -27.96 -16.22 -15.04
C ASP A 182 -27.14 -16.39 -13.76
N ALA A 183 -25.98 -15.75 -13.67
CA ALA A 183 -25.17 -15.74 -12.46
C ALA A 183 -25.75 -14.85 -11.34
N ILE A 184 -26.46 -13.77 -11.68
CA ILE A 184 -26.94 -12.76 -10.72
C ILE A 184 -28.35 -13.09 -10.21
N LEU A 185 -29.25 -13.58 -11.07
CA LEU A 185 -30.65 -13.84 -10.73
C LEU A 185 -30.85 -14.75 -9.50
N PRO A 186 -30.08 -15.85 -9.31
CA PRO A 186 -30.21 -16.70 -8.13
C PRO A 186 -29.78 -16.04 -6.82
N LEU A 187 -28.97 -14.97 -6.90
CA LEU A 187 -28.42 -14.27 -5.73
C LEU A 187 -29.33 -13.14 -5.22
N LEU A 188 -30.22 -12.63 -6.07
CA LEU A 188 -31.16 -11.55 -5.73
C LEU A 188 -31.96 -11.77 -4.43
N PRO A 189 -32.57 -12.95 -4.16
CA PRO A 189 -33.32 -13.15 -2.91
C PRO A 189 -32.43 -13.10 -1.65
N TYR A 190 -31.16 -13.50 -1.76
CA TYR A 190 -30.21 -13.41 -0.64
C TYR A 190 -29.78 -11.97 -0.36
N LEU A 191 -29.62 -11.16 -1.42
CA LEU A 191 -29.31 -9.73 -1.31
C LEU A 191 -30.47 -8.95 -0.68
N ASP A 192 -31.71 -9.27 -1.02
CA ASP A 192 -32.89 -8.66 -0.40
C ASP A 192 -33.07 -9.09 1.06
N GLY A 193 -32.80 -10.36 1.40
CA GLY A 193 -32.78 -10.83 2.79
C GLY A 193 -31.74 -10.09 3.63
N LEU A 194 -30.51 -9.95 3.11
CA LEU A 194 -29.43 -9.19 3.76
C LEU A 194 -29.82 -7.72 3.97
N ARG A 195 -30.45 -7.08 2.99
CA ARG A 195 -30.92 -5.69 3.10
C ARG A 195 -31.88 -5.51 4.28
N TRP A 196 -32.86 -6.40 4.45
CA TRP A 196 -33.81 -6.30 5.57
C TRP A 196 -33.19 -6.64 6.93
N ILE A 197 -32.21 -7.55 6.96
CA ILE A 197 -31.43 -7.82 8.19
C ILE A 197 -30.67 -6.57 8.63
N PHE A 198 -29.99 -5.88 7.72
CA PHE A 198 -29.28 -4.64 8.05
C PHE A 198 -30.22 -3.54 8.55
N VAL A 199 -31.40 -3.39 7.92
CA VAL A 199 -32.43 -2.43 8.38
C VAL A 199 -32.91 -2.79 9.79
N ALA A 200 -33.20 -4.06 10.07
CA ALA A 200 -33.66 -4.49 11.39
C ALA A 200 -32.60 -4.28 12.48
N LEU A 201 -31.33 -4.58 12.20
CA LEU A 201 -30.21 -4.34 13.12
C LEU A 201 -30.01 -2.85 13.41
N ALA A 202 -30.13 -2.00 12.39
CA ALA A 202 -30.04 -0.55 12.56
C ALA A 202 -31.16 -0.01 13.45
N LEU A 203 -32.41 -0.44 13.21
CA LEU A 203 -33.57 -0.04 14.03
C LEU A 203 -33.45 -0.54 15.48
N ALA A 204 -32.97 -1.75 15.70
CA ALA A 204 -32.71 -2.29 17.04
C ALA A 204 -31.65 -1.46 17.78
N GLY A 205 -30.56 -1.06 17.12
CA GLY A 205 -29.54 -0.19 17.69
C GLY A 205 -30.08 1.20 18.08
N ILE A 206 -30.94 1.78 17.24
CA ILE A 206 -31.62 3.06 17.55
C ILE A 206 -32.56 2.90 18.75
N ALA A 207 -33.32 1.81 18.82
CA ALA A 207 -34.21 1.55 19.95
C ALA A 207 -33.45 1.40 21.28
N VAL A 208 -32.30 0.70 21.27
CA VAL A 208 -31.44 0.55 22.45
C VAL A 208 -30.87 1.89 22.91
N THR A 209 -30.43 2.75 22.00
CA THR A 209 -29.91 4.08 22.35
C THR A 209 -30.98 5.00 22.91
N ILE A 210 -32.20 4.98 22.35
CA ILE A 210 -33.35 5.70 22.89
C ILE A 210 -33.72 5.17 24.29
N HIS A 211 -33.76 3.85 24.47
CA HIS A 211 -34.08 3.24 25.75
C HIS A 211 -33.05 3.59 26.83
N ALA A 212 -31.76 3.45 26.52
CA ALA A 212 -30.68 3.83 27.43
C ALA A 212 -30.76 5.32 27.82
N ARG A 213 -31.07 6.20 26.86
CA ARG A 213 -31.23 7.63 27.11
C ARG A 213 -32.43 7.95 28.01
N LEU A 214 -33.54 7.23 27.84
CA LEU A 214 -34.72 7.36 28.69
C LEU A 214 -34.50 6.79 30.10
N ASP A 215 -33.76 5.69 30.23
CA ASP A 215 -33.42 5.07 31.51
C ASP A 215 -32.45 5.95 32.32
N ASP A 216 -31.43 6.53 31.68
CA ASP A 216 -30.54 7.51 32.32
C ASP A 216 -31.30 8.76 32.80
N TRP A 217 -32.27 9.23 32.02
CA TRP A 217 -33.13 10.36 32.41
C TRP A 217 -34.01 10.04 33.63
N LYS A 218 -34.60 8.84 33.67
CA LYS A 218 -35.39 8.36 34.83
C LYS A 218 -34.55 8.16 36.08
N ARG A 219 -33.27 7.79 35.93
CA ARG A 219 -32.34 7.52 37.04
C ARG A 219 -31.57 8.77 37.52
N GLY A 220 -31.83 9.94 36.96
CA GLY A 220 -31.25 11.21 37.40
C GLY A 220 -29.73 11.32 37.20
N ARG A 221 -29.13 10.47 36.34
CA ARG A 221 -27.69 10.51 36.04
C ARG A 221 -27.49 11.45 34.86
N ARG A 222 -26.99 12.65 35.13
CA ARG A 222 -26.43 13.55 34.11
C ARG A 222 -24.93 13.42 34.07
#